data_AF-A0A4R8R9U8-F1
#
_entry.id   AF-A0A4R8R9U8-F1
#
_cell.length_a   1.000
_cell.length_b   1.000
_cell.length_c   1.000
_cell.angle_alpha   90.00
_cell.angle_beta   90.00
_cell.angle_gamma   90.00
#
_symmetry.space_group_name_H-M   'P 1'
#
loop_
_entity.id
_entity.type
_entity.pdbx_description
1 polymer ?
#
loop_
_entity_poly.entity_id
_entity_poly.type
_entity_poly.pdbx_seq_one_letter_code
_entity_poly.pdbx_strand_id
1 'polypeptide(L)'
;MVLRTTLPVLAAVLVPLSVLASACTGGDSTVSKTPTNTIASPPSTAPAPGQPGPTVKPKPPSTQDDCAVNLKDPAVASAIALLPPAPNNEATWSPVPVAGNYNKCAPLSAVIVAADTHEPQPPTRAVFFHLGGVISHGVPDTYGYNAIDLSASTLDTVVLNFSNGIPGLESVVSFRWNGSGVEKVQQAR
;
A
#
# COMPACT_ATOMS: atom_id res chain seq x y z
N MET A 1 -38.71 -42.84 -30.24
CA MET A 1 -39.27 -42.32 -31.50
C MET A 1 -38.48 -41.05 -31.86
N VAL A 2 -37.73 -41.14 -32.97
CA VAL A 2 -37.05 -40.09 -33.77
C VAL A 2 -35.89 -39.28 -33.16
N LEU A 3 -34.69 -39.71 -33.58
CA LEU A 3 -33.36 -39.10 -33.67
C LEU A 3 -33.27 -38.08 -34.84
N ARG A 4 -32.58 -36.93 -34.70
CA ARG A 4 -31.76 -36.20 -35.74
C ARG A 4 -30.78 -35.21 -35.05
N THR A 5 -29.46 -35.42 -34.93
CA THR A 5 -28.33 -35.02 -35.84
C THR A 5 -28.45 -33.57 -36.39
N THR A 6 -27.51 -32.62 -36.21
CA THR A 6 -26.12 -32.52 -36.74
C THR A 6 -25.34 -31.28 -36.20
N LEU A 7 -24.03 -31.40 -35.89
CA LEU A 7 -23.00 -30.32 -36.02
C LEU A 7 -22.51 -30.25 -37.51
N PRO A 8 -21.59 -29.37 -38.00
CA PRO A 8 -20.76 -28.28 -37.42
C PRO A 8 -20.70 -26.97 -38.29
N VAL A 9 -20.07 -25.87 -37.82
CA VAL A 9 -19.38 -24.91 -38.72
C VAL A 9 -18.09 -24.38 -38.10
N LEU A 10 -17.00 -24.67 -38.80
CA LEU A 10 -15.63 -24.18 -38.67
C LEU A 10 -15.55 -22.70 -39.10
N ALA A 11 -14.79 -21.87 -38.39
CA ALA A 11 -14.14 -20.70 -38.99
C ALA A 11 -12.77 -20.49 -38.34
N ALA A 12 -11.75 -21.09 -38.95
CA ALA A 12 -10.35 -20.81 -38.71
C ALA A 12 -9.92 -19.64 -39.62
N VAL A 13 -9.24 -18.63 -39.07
CA VAL A 13 -8.46 -17.66 -39.84
C VAL A 13 -7.10 -17.49 -39.16
N LEU A 14 -6.03 -17.82 -39.88
CA LEU A 14 -4.62 -17.77 -39.51
C LEU A 14 -3.95 -16.49 -40.08
N VAL A 15 -3.12 -15.82 -39.25
CA VAL A 15 -1.71 -15.35 -39.47
C VAL A 15 -1.50 -14.18 -40.49
N PRO A 16 -0.59 -13.17 -40.28
CA PRO A 16 0.81 -13.32 -39.84
C PRO A 16 1.46 -12.31 -38.87
N LEU A 17 2.59 -12.80 -38.32
CA LEU A 17 3.73 -12.13 -37.72
C LEU A 17 4.29 -10.98 -38.59
N SER A 18 4.76 -9.92 -37.94
CA SER A 18 5.73 -8.98 -38.51
C SER A 18 6.80 -8.65 -37.46
N VAL A 19 7.95 -9.31 -37.58
CA VAL A 19 9.19 -9.00 -36.87
C VAL A 19 9.92 -7.93 -37.67
N LEU A 20 10.20 -6.78 -37.05
CA LEU A 20 11.15 -5.79 -37.56
C LEU A 20 12.30 -5.68 -36.55
N ALA A 21 13.42 -6.27 -36.91
CA ALA A 21 14.71 -6.03 -36.29
C ALA A 21 15.32 -4.74 -36.86
N SER A 22 15.81 -3.86 -36.00
CA SER A 22 16.87 -2.91 -36.35
C SER A 22 17.86 -2.89 -35.19
N ALA A 23 18.98 -3.58 -35.42
CA ALA A 23 20.22 -3.44 -34.67
C ALA A 23 21.00 -2.26 -35.27
N CYS A 24 21.47 -1.37 -34.41
CA CYS A 24 22.49 -0.32 -34.64
C CYS A 24 22.65 0.40 -33.28
N THR A 25 23.80 0.74 -32.74
CA THR A 25 25.21 0.41 -32.95
C THR A 25 25.90 0.95 -31.69
N GLY A 26 26.91 0.25 -31.18
CA GLY A 26 27.81 0.83 -30.19
C GLY A 26 28.55 2.04 -30.76
N GLY A 27 28.90 2.96 -29.87
CA GLY A 27 29.64 4.18 -30.18
C GLY A 27 30.07 4.87 -28.90
N ASP A 28 31.14 4.35 -28.31
CA ASP A 28 31.94 4.99 -27.25
C ASP A 28 32.34 6.40 -27.68
N SER A 29 32.09 7.42 -26.85
CA SER A 29 32.84 8.68 -26.90
C SER A 29 32.68 9.49 -25.61
N THR A 30 33.76 9.40 -24.83
CA THR A 30 34.42 10.49 -24.10
C THR A 30 33.68 11.12 -22.92
N VAL A 31 34.17 10.75 -21.73
CA VAL A 31 34.41 11.65 -20.59
C VAL A 31 34.69 13.08 -21.08
N SER A 32 33.84 14.02 -20.70
CA SER A 32 34.22 15.43 -20.66
C SER A 32 33.61 16.12 -19.46
N LYS A 33 34.52 16.37 -18.51
CA LYS A 33 34.61 17.47 -17.55
C LYS A 33 33.31 18.13 -17.07
N THR A 34 33.15 18.04 -15.75
CA THR A 34 32.66 19.10 -14.86
C THR A 34 32.73 20.49 -15.53
N PRO A 35 31.60 21.15 -15.80
CA PRO A 35 31.62 22.60 -15.85
C PRO A 35 31.82 23.08 -14.41
N THR A 36 33.07 23.43 -14.10
CA THR A 36 33.38 24.36 -13.02
C THR A 36 32.60 25.63 -13.32
N ASN A 37 31.45 25.79 -12.68
CA ASN A 37 30.70 27.04 -12.71
C ASN A 37 31.39 27.99 -11.73
N THR A 38 32.55 28.52 -12.15
CA THR A 38 33.17 29.68 -11.52
C THR A 38 32.33 30.90 -11.90
N ILE A 39 31.26 31.14 -11.12
CA ILE A 39 30.63 32.46 -11.08
C ILE A 39 31.47 33.33 -10.15
N ALA A 40 32.05 34.35 -10.76
CA ALA A 40 32.80 35.41 -10.11
C ALA A 40 32.00 36.04 -8.96
N SER A 41 32.69 36.25 -7.84
CA SER A 41 32.20 36.97 -6.67
C SER A 41 31.75 38.39 -7.04
N PRO A 42 30.52 38.82 -6.70
CA PRO A 42 30.23 40.24 -6.57
C PRO A 42 30.92 40.80 -5.30
N PRO A 43 31.28 42.09 -5.27
CA PRO A 43 31.89 42.70 -4.09
C PRO A 43 30.97 42.61 -2.87
N SER A 44 31.61 42.42 -1.72
CA SER A 44 31.01 42.32 -0.40
C SER A 44 30.26 43.61 -0.05
N THR A 45 28.93 43.55 0.03
CA THR A 45 28.12 44.56 0.72
C THR A 45 27.66 43.95 2.03
N ALA A 46 28.08 44.55 3.14
CA ALA A 46 27.76 44.10 4.49
C ALA A 46 26.24 44.02 4.74
N PRO A 47 25.69 42.89 5.21
CA PRO A 47 24.32 42.84 5.70
C PRO A 47 24.21 43.32 7.15
N ALA A 48 23.15 44.07 7.43
CA ALA A 48 22.75 44.50 8.76
C ALA A 48 22.39 43.32 9.69
N PRO A 49 22.40 43.49 11.03
CA PRO A 49 22.11 42.41 11.96
C PRO A 49 20.60 42.11 12.07
N GLY A 50 20.23 40.84 11.89
CA GLY A 50 19.21 40.17 12.70
C GLY A 50 17.81 39.96 12.11
N GLN A 51 17.50 38.70 11.74
CA GLN A 51 16.26 38.06 12.19
C GLN A 51 16.47 36.53 12.31
N PRO A 52 16.20 35.91 13.48
CA PRO A 52 16.33 34.46 13.63
C PRO A 52 15.31 33.73 12.75
N GLY A 53 15.79 32.79 11.92
CA GLY A 53 14.92 31.81 11.28
C GLY A 53 14.31 30.86 12.32
N PRO A 54 13.15 30.24 12.05
CA PRO A 54 12.53 29.29 12.96
C PRO A 54 13.46 28.11 13.22
N THR A 55 13.90 27.96 14.46
CA THR A 55 14.64 26.80 14.95
C THR A 55 13.78 25.55 14.81
N VAL A 56 14.13 24.67 13.88
CA VAL A 56 13.58 23.31 13.81
C VAL A 56 14.08 22.57 15.05
N LYS A 57 13.19 22.37 16.02
CA LYS A 57 13.48 21.63 17.24
C LYS A 57 13.85 20.18 16.87
N PRO A 58 14.95 19.61 17.40
CA PRO A 58 15.30 18.22 17.13
C PRO A 58 14.15 17.29 17.54
N LYS A 59 13.74 16.40 16.65
CA LYS A 59 12.78 15.33 16.99
C LYS A 59 13.41 14.48 18.11
N PRO A 60 12.71 14.24 19.23
CA PRO A 60 13.21 13.38 20.29
C PRO A 60 13.58 11.99 19.71
N PRO A 61 14.63 11.33 20.24
CA PRO A 61 14.94 9.97 19.85
C PRO A 61 13.73 9.06 20.16
N SER A 62 13.29 8.31 19.16
CA SER A 62 12.21 7.32 19.31
C SER A 62 12.65 6.29 20.34
N THR A 63 11.91 6.15 21.43
CA THR A 63 12.16 5.09 22.41
C THR A 63 11.65 3.76 21.87
N GLN A 64 12.12 2.61 22.34
CA GLN A 64 11.61 1.32 21.83
C GLN A 64 10.10 1.14 22.11
N ASP A 65 9.57 1.84 23.12
CA ASP A 65 8.14 1.93 23.44
C ASP A 65 7.34 2.61 22.32
N ASP A 66 7.97 3.52 21.56
CA ASP A 66 7.37 4.13 20.39
C ASP A 66 7.04 3.12 19.29
N CYS A 67 7.69 1.96 19.26
CA CYS A 67 7.44 0.90 18.29
C CYS A 67 6.44 -0.16 18.78
N ALA A 68 5.74 0.07 19.90
CA ALA A 68 4.66 -0.80 20.33
C ALA A 68 3.46 -0.71 19.38
N VAL A 69 2.65 -1.78 19.33
CA VAL A 69 1.38 -1.75 18.60
C VAL A 69 0.43 -0.74 19.25
N ASN A 70 -0.06 0.22 18.48
CA ASN A 70 -0.93 1.27 19.01
C ASN A 70 -2.03 1.66 18.02
N LEU A 71 -3.23 1.10 18.19
CA LEU A 71 -4.40 1.43 17.35
C LEU A 71 -5.01 2.81 17.64
N LYS A 72 -4.53 3.50 18.68
CA LYS A 72 -4.96 4.85 19.04
C LYS A 72 -3.98 5.93 18.58
N ASP A 73 -2.95 5.54 17.82
CA ASP A 73 -2.02 6.50 17.22
C ASP A 73 -2.78 7.45 16.28
N PRO A 74 -2.55 8.77 16.35
CA PRO A 74 -3.23 9.74 15.48
C PRO A 74 -2.99 9.48 13.97
N ALA A 75 -1.89 8.83 13.59
CA ALA A 75 -1.65 8.42 12.21
C ALA A 75 -2.72 7.45 11.70
N VAL A 76 -3.26 6.58 12.58
CA VAL A 76 -4.35 5.66 12.22
C VAL A 76 -5.62 6.44 11.88
N ALA A 77 -6.05 7.35 12.76
CA ALA A 77 -7.24 8.17 12.52
C ALA A 77 -7.08 9.04 11.25
N SER A 78 -5.89 9.58 11.03
CA SER A 78 -5.57 10.38 9.84
C SER A 78 -5.65 9.56 8.56
N ALA A 79 -5.16 8.31 8.58
CA ALA A 79 -5.24 7.40 7.45
C ALA A 79 -6.69 7.01 7.12
N ILE A 80 -7.52 6.80 8.14
CA ILE A 80 -8.95 6.49 7.96
C ILE A 80 -9.70 7.67 7.33
N ALA A 81 -9.38 8.90 7.75
CA ALA A 81 -9.99 10.11 7.21
C ALA A 81 -9.64 10.36 5.72
N LEU A 82 -8.55 9.77 5.23
CA LEU A 82 -8.14 9.86 3.82
C LEU A 82 -8.82 8.82 2.91
N LEU A 83 -9.56 7.87 3.48
CA LEU A 83 -10.19 6.83 2.68
C LEU A 83 -11.36 7.41 1.87
N PRO A 84 -11.51 7.02 0.59
CA PRO A 84 -12.74 7.30 -0.13
C PRO A 84 -13.93 6.58 0.54
N PRO A 85 -15.17 7.05 0.32
CA PRO A 85 -16.37 6.37 0.79
C PRO A 85 -16.41 4.90 0.35
N ALA A 86 -17.14 4.08 1.11
CA ALA A 86 -17.30 2.67 0.79
C ALA A 86 -17.96 2.49 -0.60
N PRO A 87 -17.45 1.59 -1.46
CA PRO A 87 -17.79 1.59 -2.89
C PRO A 87 -19.24 1.20 -3.21
N ASN A 88 -19.94 0.50 -2.31
CA ASN A 88 -21.26 -0.07 -2.61
C ASN A 88 -22.43 0.77 -2.07
N ASN A 89 -22.18 1.62 -1.07
CA ASN A 89 -23.23 2.33 -0.33
C ASN A 89 -22.80 3.74 0.11
N GLU A 90 -21.62 4.20 -0.32
CA GLU A 90 -21.07 5.53 -0.03
C GLU A 90 -20.94 5.85 1.47
N ALA A 91 -20.93 4.80 2.32
CA ALA A 91 -20.80 4.96 3.75
C ALA A 91 -19.40 5.49 4.12
N THR A 92 -19.36 6.32 5.15
CA THR A 92 -18.08 6.71 5.77
C THR A 92 -17.48 5.56 6.59
N TRP A 93 -16.19 5.63 6.87
CA TRP A 93 -15.49 4.63 7.66
C TRP A 93 -15.46 5.01 9.13
N SER A 94 -15.68 4.04 10.02
CA SER A 94 -15.56 4.25 11.46
C SER A 94 -14.11 4.66 11.82
N PRO A 95 -13.91 5.71 12.64
CA PRO A 95 -12.58 6.15 13.04
C PRO A 95 -11.89 5.19 14.01
N VAL A 96 -12.63 4.22 14.56
CA VAL A 96 -12.09 3.20 15.46
C VAL A 96 -11.93 1.89 14.69
N PRO A 97 -10.69 1.40 14.52
CA PRO A 97 -10.46 0.10 13.92
C PRO A 97 -11.12 -1.03 14.72
N VAL A 98 -11.64 -2.03 14.01
CA VAL A 98 -12.19 -3.25 14.61
C VAL A 98 -11.08 -4.26 14.93
N ALA A 99 -9.95 -4.19 14.22
CA ALA A 99 -8.76 -4.98 14.46
C ALA A 99 -7.53 -4.25 13.90
N GLY A 100 -6.33 -4.66 14.30
CA GLY A 100 -5.11 -4.09 13.74
C GLY A 100 -3.84 -4.53 14.47
N ASN A 101 -2.71 -4.33 13.81
CA ASN A 101 -1.37 -4.48 14.36
C ASN A 101 -0.49 -3.24 14.06
N TYR A 102 -1.12 -2.05 13.92
CA TYR A 102 -0.41 -0.81 13.59
C TYR A 102 0.83 -0.62 14.46
N ASN A 103 1.97 -0.52 13.80
CA ASN A 103 3.26 -0.31 14.41
C ASN A 103 4.05 0.66 13.54
N LYS A 104 4.42 1.82 14.09
CA LYS A 104 5.10 2.87 13.33
C LYS A 104 6.55 2.54 12.93
N CYS A 105 7.10 1.45 13.44
CA CYS A 105 8.45 0.97 13.12
C CYS A 105 8.44 -0.29 12.23
N ALA A 106 7.28 -0.91 12.02
CA ALA A 106 7.19 -2.12 11.21
C ALA A 106 7.24 -1.78 9.70
N PRO A 107 7.99 -2.56 8.89
CA PRO A 107 7.92 -2.49 7.44
C PRO A 107 6.50 -2.67 6.89
N LEU A 108 5.67 -3.49 7.54
CA LEU A 108 4.26 -3.59 7.19
C LEU A 108 3.41 -3.74 8.45
N SER A 109 2.39 -2.91 8.57
CA SER A 109 1.32 -3.10 9.55
C SER A 109 -0.02 -2.72 8.93
N ALA A 110 -1.11 -3.12 9.57
CA ALA A 110 -2.45 -2.79 9.08
C ALA A 110 -3.43 -2.52 10.22
N VAL A 111 -4.52 -1.85 9.85
CA VAL A 111 -5.75 -1.81 10.64
C VAL A 111 -6.92 -2.22 9.76
N ILE A 112 -7.96 -2.77 10.37
CA ILE A 112 -9.22 -3.09 9.70
C ILE A 112 -10.26 -2.10 10.19
N VAL A 113 -10.91 -1.42 9.27
CA VAL A 113 -12.02 -0.50 9.55
C VAL A 113 -13.33 -1.05 9.03
N ALA A 114 -14.40 -0.76 9.76
CA ALA A 114 -15.77 -1.05 9.36
C ALA A 114 -16.45 0.20 8.79
N ALA A 115 -17.32 0.01 7.81
CA ALA A 115 -18.21 1.06 7.34
C ALA A 115 -19.24 1.42 8.43
N ASP A 116 -19.58 2.70 8.54
CA ASP A 116 -20.53 3.20 9.54
C ASP A 116 -21.97 3.08 9.01
N THR A 117 -22.47 1.84 8.93
CA THR A 117 -23.80 1.53 8.35
C THR A 117 -24.83 1.06 9.38
N HIS A 118 -24.43 0.90 10.65
CA HIS A 118 -25.25 0.30 11.72
C HIS A 118 -25.78 -1.12 11.43
N GLU A 119 -25.18 -1.82 10.46
CA GLU A 119 -25.52 -3.21 10.15
C GLU A 119 -24.86 -4.18 11.14
N PRO A 120 -25.42 -5.38 11.36
CA PRO A 120 -24.79 -6.39 12.23
C PRO A 120 -23.40 -6.84 11.76
N GLN A 121 -23.18 -6.83 10.44
CA GLN A 121 -21.91 -7.19 9.80
C GLN A 121 -21.59 -6.14 8.72
N PRO A 122 -21.08 -4.96 9.12
CA PRO A 122 -20.77 -3.91 8.18
C PRO A 122 -19.62 -4.34 7.25
N PRO A 123 -19.58 -3.85 5.99
CA PRO A 123 -18.43 -4.03 5.13
C PRO A 123 -17.14 -3.53 5.81
N THR A 124 -16.06 -4.30 5.68
CA THR A 124 -14.76 -3.96 6.25
C THR A 124 -13.72 -3.74 5.17
N ARG A 125 -12.68 -2.96 5.49
CA ARG A 125 -11.50 -2.75 4.64
C ARG A 125 -10.22 -2.75 5.48
N ALA A 126 -9.16 -3.36 4.97
CA ALA A 126 -7.82 -3.19 5.55
C ALA A 126 -7.12 -1.93 5.01
N VAL A 127 -6.45 -1.20 5.91
CA VAL A 127 -5.58 -0.07 5.59
C VAL A 127 -4.17 -0.44 6.02
N PHE A 128 -3.23 -0.40 5.09
CA PHE A 128 -1.85 -0.76 5.35
C PHE A 128 -0.96 0.45 5.59
N PHE A 129 0.08 0.23 6.38
CA PHE A 129 1.08 1.21 6.76
C PHE A 129 2.48 0.65 6.55
N HIS A 130 3.37 1.49 6.05
CA HIS A 130 4.81 1.23 5.95
C HIS A 130 5.54 2.23 6.84
N LEU A 131 6.24 1.75 7.87
CA LEU A 131 6.99 2.61 8.81
C LEU A 131 6.13 3.75 9.39
N GLY A 132 4.88 3.41 9.75
CA GLY A 132 3.90 4.33 10.33
C GLY A 132 3.15 5.23 9.36
N GLY A 133 3.57 5.32 8.10
CA GLY A 133 2.88 6.07 7.04
C GLY A 133 1.87 5.20 6.30
N VAL A 134 0.70 5.77 5.97
CA VAL A 134 -0.33 5.07 5.19
C VAL A 134 0.17 4.77 3.77
N ILE A 135 -0.16 3.58 3.27
CA ILE A 135 0.15 3.18 1.90
C ILE A 135 -1.08 3.48 1.04
N SER A 136 -1.02 4.55 0.25
CA SER A 136 -2.16 5.01 -0.58
C SER A 136 -2.24 4.38 -1.96
N HIS A 137 -1.16 3.73 -2.43
CA HIS A 137 -1.05 3.14 -3.77
C HIS A 137 -0.36 1.77 -3.71
N GLY A 138 -0.55 0.94 -4.74
CA GLY A 138 0.06 -0.39 -4.78
C GLY A 138 -0.45 -1.31 -3.67
N VAL A 139 -1.69 -1.11 -3.25
CA VAL A 139 -2.38 -1.95 -2.26
C VAL A 139 -3.46 -2.75 -2.99
N PRO A 140 -3.50 -4.08 -2.83
CA PRO A 140 -4.56 -4.90 -3.39
C PRO A 140 -5.90 -4.60 -2.70
N ASP A 141 -6.98 -5.04 -3.34
CA ASP A 141 -8.30 -4.98 -2.74
C ASP A 141 -8.37 -5.89 -1.50
N THR A 142 -8.81 -5.34 -0.37
CA THR A 142 -8.79 -6.01 0.95
C THR A 142 -10.11 -5.88 1.70
N TYR A 143 -11.21 -5.84 0.96
CA TYR A 143 -12.54 -5.84 1.58
C TYR A 143 -12.89 -7.21 2.18
N GLY A 144 -13.70 -7.19 3.23
CA GLY A 144 -14.34 -8.39 3.80
C GLY A 144 -13.54 -9.13 4.86
N TYR A 145 -12.27 -8.79 5.13
CA TYR A 145 -11.53 -9.34 6.27
C TYR A 145 -11.90 -8.61 7.56
N ASN A 146 -12.06 -9.33 8.66
CA ASN A 146 -12.51 -8.75 9.94
C ASN A 146 -11.56 -9.04 11.13
N ALA A 147 -10.49 -9.79 10.90
CA ALA A 147 -9.46 -10.06 11.91
C ALA A 147 -8.05 -10.05 11.30
N ILE A 148 -7.05 -9.89 12.15
CA ILE A 148 -5.63 -10.10 11.82
C ILE A 148 -5.13 -11.28 12.65
N ASP A 149 -4.52 -12.27 12.01
CA ASP A 149 -3.84 -13.35 12.71
C ASP A 149 -2.46 -12.84 13.17
N LEU A 150 -2.40 -12.41 14.44
CA LEU A 150 -1.18 -11.89 15.05
C LEU A 150 -0.11 -12.98 15.25
N SER A 151 -0.50 -14.26 15.30
CA SER A 151 0.44 -15.37 15.48
C SER A 151 1.14 -15.72 14.17
N ALA A 152 0.44 -15.56 13.05
CA ALA A 152 1.00 -15.77 11.70
C ALA A 152 1.63 -14.50 11.08
N SER A 153 1.34 -13.32 11.64
CA SER A 153 1.91 -12.05 11.17
C SER A 153 3.35 -11.82 11.70
N THR A 154 4.17 -11.17 10.88
CA THR A 154 5.52 -10.71 11.24
C THR A 154 5.60 -9.18 11.14
N LEU A 155 6.80 -8.61 11.20
CA LEU A 155 7.01 -7.17 11.00
C LEU A 155 6.84 -6.73 9.54
N ASP A 156 7.04 -7.62 8.56
CA ASP A 156 6.96 -7.33 7.13
C ASP A 156 5.77 -8.01 6.43
N THR A 157 5.10 -8.94 7.12
CA THR A 157 3.96 -9.70 6.62
C THR A 157 2.76 -9.55 7.55
N VAL A 158 1.60 -9.22 6.98
CA VAL A 158 0.32 -9.11 7.69
C VAL A 158 -0.62 -10.19 7.17
N VAL A 159 -1.19 -10.97 8.09
CA VAL A 159 -2.12 -12.05 7.76
C VAL A 159 -3.53 -11.63 8.15
N LEU A 160 -4.40 -11.45 7.15
CA LEU A 160 -5.80 -11.12 7.34
C LEU A 160 -6.64 -12.40 7.39
N ASN A 161 -7.63 -12.42 8.28
CA ASN A 161 -8.62 -13.49 8.40
C ASN A 161 -10.03 -12.90 8.24
N PHE A 162 -10.88 -13.59 7.50
CA PHE A 162 -12.32 -13.46 7.58
C PHE A 162 -12.90 -14.66 8.32
N SER A 163 -13.61 -14.38 9.42
CA SER A 163 -14.38 -15.40 10.14
C SER A 163 -15.80 -14.89 10.40
N ASN A 164 -16.79 -15.73 10.11
CA ASN A 164 -18.19 -15.48 10.47
C ASN A 164 -18.63 -16.27 11.72
N GLY A 165 -17.66 -16.85 12.45
CA GLY A 165 -17.91 -17.69 13.63
C GLY A 165 -18.29 -19.14 13.31
N ILE A 166 -18.36 -19.53 12.03
CA ILE A 166 -18.56 -20.93 11.63
C ILE A 166 -17.19 -21.61 11.47
N PRO A 167 -16.89 -22.64 12.27
CA PRO A 167 -15.60 -23.35 12.18
C PRO A 167 -15.36 -23.92 10.78
N GLY A 168 -14.17 -23.70 10.24
CA GLY A 168 -13.75 -24.25 8.94
C GLY A 168 -14.22 -23.46 7.71
N LEU A 169 -14.91 -22.32 7.88
CA LEU A 169 -15.27 -21.39 6.79
C LEU A 169 -14.45 -20.09 6.84
N GLU A 170 -13.28 -20.15 7.45
CA GLU A 170 -12.37 -19.02 7.57
C GLU A 170 -11.59 -18.82 6.27
N SER A 171 -11.40 -17.57 5.85
CA SER A 171 -10.54 -17.23 4.72
C SER A 171 -9.32 -16.48 5.20
N VAL A 172 -8.14 -17.01 4.92
CA VAL A 172 -6.87 -16.44 5.38
C VAL A 172 -6.04 -15.98 4.19
N VAL A 173 -5.56 -14.74 4.23
CA VAL A 173 -4.69 -14.18 3.20
C VAL A 173 -3.51 -13.44 3.82
N SER A 174 -2.32 -13.74 3.32
CA SER A 174 -1.08 -13.10 3.73
C SER A 174 -0.65 -12.04 2.72
N PHE A 175 -0.31 -10.87 3.23
CA PHE A 175 0.21 -9.73 2.48
C PHE A 175 1.60 -9.37 2.99
N ARG A 176 2.50 -8.97 2.10
CA ARG A 176 3.86 -8.53 2.49
C ARG A 176 4.27 -7.26 1.76
N TRP A 177 5.27 -6.58 2.30
CA TRP A 177 5.92 -5.45 1.64
C TRP A 177 6.99 -5.95 0.66
N ASN A 178 6.96 -5.49 -0.59
CA ASN A 178 7.93 -5.91 -1.62
C ASN A 178 8.99 -4.85 -1.97
N GLY A 179 9.03 -3.74 -1.23
CA GLY A 179 9.92 -2.60 -1.50
C GLY A 179 9.22 -1.40 -2.14
N SER A 180 8.12 -1.62 -2.86
CA SER A 180 7.36 -0.56 -3.53
C SER A 180 5.87 -0.53 -3.17
N GLY A 181 5.32 -1.66 -2.76
CA GLY A 181 3.91 -1.80 -2.43
C GLY A 181 3.62 -3.05 -1.62
N VAL A 182 2.33 -3.28 -1.41
CA VAL A 182 1.82 -4.47 -0.72
C VAL A 182 1.50 -5.52 -1.77
N GLU A 183 2.04 -6.72 -1.60
CA GLU A 183 1.73 -7.86 -2.45
C GLU A 183 1.04 -8.96 -1.65
N LYS A 184 0.09 -9.65 -2.30
CA LYS A 184 -0.53 -10.85 -1.75
C LYS A 184 0.38 -12.04 -2.03
N VAL A 185 0.76 -12.79 -1.00
CA VAL A 185 1.68 -13.93 -1.14
C VAL A 185 1.08 -15.29 -0.89
N GLN A 186 0.01 -15.36 -0.11
CA GLN A 186 -0.65 -16.63 0.17
C GLN A 186 -2.14 -16.41 0.38
N GLN A 187 -2.96 -17.32 -0.13
CA GLN A 187 -4.36 -17.43 0.23
C GLN A 187 -4.64 -18.89 0.58
N ALA A 188 -5.05 -19.13 1.83
CA ALA A 188 -5.64 -20.40 2.22
C ALA A 188 -7.15 -20.33 1.93
N ARG A 189 -7.70 -21.46 1.49
CA ARG A 189 -9.12 -21.65 1.18
C ARG A 189 -9.70 -22.70 2.11
#